data_AF-A0A497APZ4-F1
#
_entry.id   AF-A0A497APZ4-F1
#
_cell.length_a   1.000
_cell.length_b   1.000
_cell.length_c   1.000
_cell.angle_alpha   90.00
_cell.angle_beta   90.00
_cell.angle_gamma   90.00
#
_symmetry.space_group_name_H-M   'P 1'
#
loop_
_entity.id
_entity.type
_entity.pdbx_description
1 polymer ?
#
loop_
_entity_poly.entity_id
_entity_poly.type
_entity_poly.pdbx_seq_one_letter_code
_entity_poly.pdbx_strand_id
1 'polypeptide(L)'
;VLLVESPPAATPSFAPFVLEWLLEEIGVEAKAFSGVGGFPLFRYSPSPFSGGSDHYILSDPTVGIPTPMVIQWPDRFYHTDQDTPDKSDPKMLWRVGTLASSYAYFLANASPEDVACLGYTILARLEKRLSDIACKAIAEVRGKSEPQELASLSAKTMARLEFQGEVAARVLASLQRLWPDGQEFIAKLQAELADAEARLKGRFKDILDRKVNSLGLGDLPAPAEELSDSEREAANLIPIRLHKGPPASLVQKVKALPEPERERWYRLNKEHKERRYVLPVTALYWSDGKRTLLEIFRLVEMETGLSASDFLLEYFRFLEKMGLVELRYVHQAIS
;
A
#
# COMPACT_ATOMS: atom_id res chain seq x y z
N VAL A 1 11.15 12.86 -10.91
CA VAL A 1 11.55 12.66 -9.50
C VAL A 1 11.99 11.21 -9.37
N LEU A 2 13.06 10.89 -8.64
CA LEU A 2 13.42 9.49 -8.38
C LEU A 2 12.51 8.93 -7.28
N LEU A 3 11.74 7.90 -7.60
CA LEU A 3 10.79 7.28 -6.68
C LEU A 3 11.31 5.92 -6.22
N VAL A 4 11.16 5.65 -4.92
CA VAL A 4 11.24 4.30 -4.37
C VAL A 4 9.81 3.85 -4.06
N GLU A 5 9.24 3.06 -4.96
CA GLU A 5 7.90 2.52 -4.79
C GLU A 5 7.93 1.31 -3.85
N SER A 6 7.10 1.36 -2.81
CA SER A 6 6.92 0.26 -1.88
C SER A 6 6.11 -0.89 -2.52
N PRO A 7 6.36 -2.16 -2.14
CA PRO A 7 5.46 -3.26 -2.43
C PRO A 7 4.04 -3.01 -1.87
N PRO A 8 3.01 -3.71 -2.39
CA PRO A 8 1.65 -3.58 -1.89
C PRO A 8 1.56 -4.09 -0.44
N ALA A 9 0.60 -3.56 0.32
CA ALA A 9 0.38 -3.94 1.70
C ALA A 9 -0.08 -5.40 1.86
N ALA A 10 -0.57 -6.04 0.80
CA ALA A 10 -0.85 -7.47 0.77
C ALA A 10 0.42 -8.35 0.92
N THR A 11 1.58 -7.86 0.48
CA THR A 11 2.91 -8.49 0.63
C THR A 11 3.94 -7.47 1.14
N PRO A 12 3.87 -7.11 2.43
CA PRO A 12 4.78 -6.13 3.01
C PRO A 12 6.20 -6.69 3.14
N SER A 13 7.20 -5.81 3.14
CA SER A 13 8.61 -6.19 3.21
C SER A 13 9.49 -5.07 3.75
N PHE A 14 10.62 -5.43 4.36
CA PHE A 14 11.72 -4.54 4.72
C PHE A 14 12.42 -3.96 3.49
N ALA A 15 12.31 -4.62 2.33
CA ALA A 15 13.03 -4.31 1.10
C ALA A 15 13.02 -2.82 0.67
N PRO A 16 11.87 -2.11 0.60
CA PRO A 16 11.87 -0.69 0.25
C PRO A 16 12.67 0.18 1.25
N PHE A 17 12.72 -0.19 2.53
CA PHE A 17 13.43 0.58 3.55
C PHE A 17 14.94 0.53 3.38
N VAL A 18 15.48 -0.59 2.85
CA VAL A 18 16.90 -0.67 2.49
C VAL A 18 17.19 0.30 1.33
N LEU A 19 16.34 0.33 0.30
CA LEU A 19 16.49 1.27 -0.81
C LEU A 19 16.36 2.72 -0.35
N GLU A 20 15.38 3.05 0.49
CA GLU A 20 15.21 4.40 1.02
C GLU A 20 16.43 4.83 1.84
N TRP A 21 16.93 3.95 2.73
CA TRP A 21 18.14 4.22 3.52
C TRP A 21 19.37 4.43 2.63
N LEU A 22 19.63 3.51 1.69
CA LEU A 22 20.76 3.66 0.76
C LEU A 22 20.63 4.93 -0.10
N LEU A 23 19.41 5.29 -0.51
CA LEU A 23 19.16 6.50 -1.29
C LEU A 23 19.47 7.77 -0.49
N GLU A 24 19.16 7.79 0.81
CA GLU A 24 19.51 8.89 1.70
C GLU A 24 21.03 9.02 1.85
N GLU A 25 21.74 7.91 2.00
CA GLU A 25 23.21 7.88 2.13
C GLU A 25 23.91 8.38 0.85
N ILE A 26 23.55 7.84 -0.32
CA ILE A 26 24.12 8.30 -1.61
C ILE A 26 23.62 9.70 -2.00
N GLY A 27 22.55 10.16 -1.37
CA GLY A 27 21.87 11.40 -1.68
C GLY A 27 22.57 12.65 -1.15
N VAL A 28 23.57 12.53 -0.28
CA VAL A 28 24.27 13.68 0.31
C VAL A 28 25.31 14.24 -0.65
N GLU A 29 24.92 15.25 -1.44
CA GLU A 29 25.78 15.81 -2.51
C GLU A 29 26.33 17.20 -2.19
N ALA A 30 25.62 17.97 -1.38
CA ALA A 30 26.02 19.31 -0.96
C ALA A 30 25.91 19.45 0.55
N LYS A 31 26.68 20.40 1.09
CA LYS A 31 26.63 20.80 2.50
C LYS A 31 26.10 22.22 2.62
N ALA A 32 25.54 22.55 3.78
CA ALA A 32 25.23 23.94 4.08
C ALA A 32 26.51 24.78 4.07
N PHE A 33 26.37 26.10 3.91
CA PHE A 33 27.51 27.03 3.89
C PHE A 33 28.41 26.88 5.14
N SER A 34 27.81 26.64 6.31
CA SER A 34 28.52 26.39 7.57
C SER A 34 29.20 25.02 7.66
N GLY A 35 29.03 24.15 6.66
CA GLY A 35 29.46 22.75 6.67
C GLY A 35 28.57 21.82 7.49
N VAL A 36 27.53 22.34 8.15
CA VAL A 36 26.60 21.56 8.98
C VAL A 36 25.50 20.94 8.12
N GLY A 37 25.39 19.62 8.17
CA GLY A 37 24.37 18.87 7.45
C GLY A 37 24.67 18.70 5.95
N GLY A 38 24.00 17.73 5.36
CA GLY A 38 24.10 17.40 3.95
C GLY A 38 22.72 17.31 3.32
N PHE A 39 22.62 17.60 2.02
CA PHE A 39 21.34 17.54 1.31
C PHE A 39 21.52 17.12 -0.17
N PRO A 40 20.48 16.52 -0.76
CA PRO A 40 20.46 16.14 -2.18
C PRO A 40 20.30 17.35 -3.09
N LEU A 41 20.93 17.31 -4.26
CA LEU A 41 20.71 18.27 -5.35
C LEU A 41 19.71 17.74 -6.40
N PHE A 42 19.06 16.61 -6.10
CA PHE A 42 18.03 16.00 -6.94
C PHE A 42 16.77 15.72 -6.11
N ARG A 43 15.63 15.60 -6.80
CA ARG A 43 14.35 15.29 -6.15
C ARG A 43 14.19 13.78 -6.07
N TYR A 44 13.93 13.27 -4.87
CA TYR A 44 13.48 11.91 -4.67
C TYR A 44 12.31 11.83 -3.69
N SER A 45 11.58 10.72 -3.70
CA SER A 45 10.48 10.48 -2.75
C SER A 45 10.15 9.00 -2.63
N PRO A 46 9.84 8.48 -1.43
CA PRO A 46 9.15 7.20 -1.32
C PRO A 46 7.74 7.34 -1.91
N SER A 47 7.25 6.29 -2.58
CA SER A 47 5.92 6.25 -3.18
C SER A 47 5.14 5.03 -2.69
N PRO A 48 3.82 5.13 -2.49
CA PRO A 48 2.97 3.94 -2.33
C PRO A 48 2.99 3.11 -3.62
N PHE A 49 2.59 1.85 -3.48
CA PHE A 49 2.42 0.94 -4.60
C PHE A 49 1.47 1.53 -5.66
N SER A 50 1.92 1.53 -6.92
CA SER A 50 1.16 2.01 -8.07
C SER A 50 1.13 1.00 -9.23
N GLY A 51 2.01 0.00 -9.19
CA GLY A 51 2.08 -1.05 -10.21
C GLY A 51 2.62 -0.53 -11.54
N GLY A 52 2.13 -1.08 -12.66
CA GLY A 52 2.45 -0.57 -13.99
C GLY A 52 3.82 -0.95 -14.56
N SER A 53 4.60 -1.75 -13.85
CA SER A 53 5.89 -2.32 -14.30
C SER A 53 6.06 -3.73 -13.72
N ASP A 54 7.11 -4.46 -14.11
CA ASP A 54 7.28 -5.90 -13.86
C ASP A 54 7.24 -6.31 -12.38
N HIS A 55 7.60 -5.40 -11.46
CA HIS A 55 7.63 -5.64 -10.01
C HIS A 55 6.27 -6.05 -9.45
N TYR A 56 5.16 -5.63 -10.08
CA TYR A 56 3.81 -6.01 -9.65
C TYR A 56 3.53 -7.50 -9.83
N ILE A 57 4.19 -8.18 -10.79
CA ILE A 57 4.02 -9.63 -10.96
C ILE A 57 4.62 -10.36 -9.77
N LEU A 58 5.85 -9.97 -9.40
CA LEU A 58 6.60 -10.58 -8.30
C LEU A 58 5.95 -10.30 -6.95
N SER A 59 5.42 -9.09 -6.79
CA SER A 59 4.75 -8.64 -5.56
C SER A 59 3.34 -9.19 -5.40
N ASP A 60 2.83 -9.99 -6.33
CA ASP A 60 1.57 -10.68 -6.13
C ASP A 60 1.69 -11.67 -4.95
N PRO A 61 0.77 -11.70 -3.97
CA PRO A 61 0.83 -12.63 -2.84
C PRO A 61 0.87 -14.11 -3.20
N THR A 62 0.38 -14.48 -4.39
CA THR A 62 0.47 -15.85 -4.91
C THR A 62 1.86 -16.22 -5.45
N VAL A 63 2.70 -15.21 -5.72
CA VAL A 63 4.14 -15.35 -6.08
C VAL A 63 5.01 -15.12 -4.85
N GLY A 64 4.72 -14.09 -4.05
CA GLY A 64 5.27 -13.89 -2.72
C GLY A 64 6.67 -13.28 -2.68
N ILE A 65 7.08 -12.54 -3.72
CA ILE A 65 8.39 -11.88 -3.83
C ILE A 65 8.17 -10.36 -3.81
N PRO A 66 8.02 -9.74 -2.62
CA PRO A 66 7.77 -8.30 -2.51
C PRO A 66 8.94 -7.51 -3.07
N THR A 67 8.69 -6.84 -4.21
CA THR A 67 9.73 -6.21 -5.02
C THR A 67 9.50 -4.71 -5.06
N PRO A 68 10.31 -3.89 -4.35
CA PRO A 68 10.25 -2.46 -4.51
C PRO A 68 10.77 -2.05 -5.89
N MET A 69 10.30 -0.91 -6.41
CA MET A 69 10.73 -0.39 -7.70
C MET A 69 11.43 0.95 -7.53
N VAL A 70 12.56 1.12 -8.21
CA VAL A 70 13.21 2.43 -8.39
C VAL A 70 12.84 2.95 -9.77
N ILE A 71 12.15 4.07 -9.85
CA ILE A 71 11.67 4.64 -11.12
C ILE A 71 11.81 6.16 -11.14
N GLN A 72 11.99 6.76 -12.31
CA GLN A 72 11.84 8.21 -12.46
C GLN A 72 10.45 8.53 -13.02
N TRP A 73 9.66 9.29 -12.26
CA TRP A 73 8.32 9.72 -12.70
C TRP A 73 8.00 11.15 -12.21
N PRO A 74 7.17 11.92 -12.93
CA PRO A 74 6.77 11.72 -14.33
C PRO A 74 7.95 11.87 -15.28
N ASP A 75 7.91 11.14 -16.39
CA ASP A 75 8.85 11.27 -17.50
C ASP A 75 8.14 11.94 -18.69
N ARG A 76 8.78 12.97 -19.25
CA ARG A 76 8.26 13.77 -20.36
C ARG A 76 8.34 13.04 -21.70
N PHE A 77 9.33 12.17 -21.89
CA PHE A 77 9.62 11.51 -23.16
C PHE A 77 9.10 10.07 -23.22
N TYR A 78 8.55 9.55 -22.12
CA TYR A 78 7.94 8.23 -22.03
C TYR A 78 6.91 7.96 -23.13
N HIS A 79 7.08 6.83 -23.83
CA HIS A 79 6.24 6.41 -24.97
C HIS A 79 6.22 7.40 -26.15
N THR A 80 7.32 8.12 -26.38
CA THR A 80 7.49 9.00 -27.54
C THR A 80 8.73 8.63 -28.35
N ASP A 81 8.80 9.10 -29.59
CA ASP A 81 9.99 9.00 -30.45
C ASP A 81 11.18 9.85 -29.95
N GLN A 82 10.97 10.72 -28.94
CA GLN A 82 12.01 11.54 -28.32
C GLN A 82 12.71 10.85 -27.15
N ASP A 83 12.36 9.60 -26.82
CA ASP A 83 13.07 8.79 -25.84
C ASP A 83 14.42 8.32 -26.41
N THR A 84 15.38 9.25 -26.38
CA THR A 84 16.71 9.10 -26.97
C THR A 84 17.81 9.25 -25.92
N PRO A 85 19.01 8.68 -26.11
CA PRO A 85 20.07 8.68 -25.10
C PRO A 85 20.48 10.07 -24.58
N ASP A 86 20.33 11.14 -25.37
CA ASP A 86 20.61 12.51 -24.95
C ASP A 86 19.60 13.08 -23.92
N LYS A 87 18.50 12.36 -23.62
CA LYS A 87 17.56 12.68 -22.55
C LYS A 87 17.94 12.07 -21.19
N SER A 88 18.92 11.18 -21.17
CA SER A 88 19.39 10.54 -19.95
C SER A 88 20.45 11.40 -19.25
N ASP A 89 20.29 11.63 -17.94
CA ASP A 89 21.31 12.27 -17.10
C ASP A 89 22.33 11.22 -16.61
N PRO A 90 23.62 11.31 -16.99
CA PRO A 90 24.66 10.39 -16.53
C PRO A 90 24.78 10.30 -15.02
N LYS A 91 24.56 11.40 -14.28
CA LYS A 91 24.56 11.38 -12.81
C LYS A 91 23.39 10.57 -12.28
N MET A 92 22.23 10.63 -12.93
CA MET A 92 21.10 9.79 -12.52
C MET A 92 21.36 8.31 -12.77
N LEU A 93 21.93 7.96 -13.93
CA LEU A 93 22.33 6.58 -14.22
C LEU A 93 23.33 6.06 -13.18
N TRP A 94 24.32 6.88 -12.82
CA TRP A 94 25.27 6.52 -11.76
C TRP A 94 24.58 6.27 -10.41
N ARG A 95 23.65 7.14 -9.99
CA ARG A 95 22.92 6.97 -8.73
C ARG A 95 22.06 5.70 -8.73
N VAL A 96 21.30 5.44 -9.79
CA VAL A 96 20.45 4.24 -9.88
C VAL A 96 21.30 2.97 -9.93
N GLY A 97 22.40 2.97 -10.69
CA GLY A 97 23.32 1.84 -10.75
C GLY A 97 24.01 1.56 -9.41
N THR A 98 24.45 2.62 -8.72
CA THR A 98 25.04 2.50 -7.38
C THR A 98 24.01 2.01 -6.37
N LEU A 99 22.81 2.58 -6.37
CA LEU A 99 21.72 2.17 -5.49
C LEU A 99 21.35 0.69 -5.67
N ALA A 100 21.15 0.25 -6.91
CA ALA A 100 20.80 -1.14 -7.21
C ALA A 100 21.93 -2.12 -6.81
N SER A 101 23.18 -1.75 -7.08
CA SER A 101 24.35 -2.59 -6.75
C SER A 101 24.55 -2.70 -5.23
N SER A 102 24.48 -1.57 -4.52
CA SER A 102 24.57 -1.53 -3.05
C SER A 102 23.41 -2.26 -2.39
N TYR A 103 22.20 -2.16 -2.93
CA TYR A 103 21.03 -2.89 -2.46
C TYR A 103 21.24 -4.41 -2.59
N ALA A 104 21.63 -4.89 -3.77
CA ALA A 104 21.91 -6.31 -3.99
C ALA A 104 23.05 -6.81 -3.08
N TYR A 105 24.11 -6.02 -2.94
CA TYR A 105 25.23 -6.34 -2.04
C TYR A 105 24.78 -6.45 -0.58
N PHE A 106 24.00 -5.48 -0.09
CA PHE A 106 23.47 -5.50 1.27
C PHE A 106 22.60 -6.74 1.50
N LEU A 107 21.65 -7.03 0.62
CA LEU A 107 20.80 -8.21 0.76
C LEU A 107 21.58 -9.53 0.80
N ALA A 108 22.69 -9.60 0.04
CA ALA A 108 23.51 -10.80 -0.03
C ALA A 108 24.49 -10.96 1.15
N ASN A 109 24.84 -9.87 1.86
CA ASN A 109 25.93 -9.86 2.83
C ASN A 109 25.56 -9.30 4.22
N ALA A 110 24.32 -8.86 4.44
CA ALA A 110 23.90 -8.27 5.70
C ALA A 110 24.19 -9.19 6.88
N SER A 111 24.96 -8.69 7.84
CA SER A 111 25.22 -9.36 9.11
C SER A 111 24.05 -9.18 10.09
N PRO A 112 23.96 -9.98 11.16
CA PRO A 112 23.00 -9.73 12.24
C PRO A 112 23.07 -8.32 12.83
N GLU A 113 24.26 -7.71 12.90
CA GLU A 113 24.43 -6.33 13.37
C GLU A 113 23.82 -5.32 12.39
N ASP A 114 24.02 -5.51 11.08
CA ASP A 114 23.40 -4.68 10.05
C ASP A 114 21.87 -4.77 10.10
N VAL A 115 21.34 -6.00 10.26
CA VAL A 115 19.89 -6.25 10.37
C VAL A 115 19.33 -5.62 11.66
N ALA A 116 20.07 -5.65 12.77
CA ALA A 116 19.65 -5.01 14.01
C ALA A 116 19.56 -3.48 13.87
N CYS A 117 20.55 -2.85 13.25
CA CYS A 117 20.54 -1.42 12.94
C CYS A 117 19.36 -1.07 12.03
N LEU A 118 19.22 -1.80 10.91
CA LEU A 118 18.12 -1.63 9.97
C LEU A 118 16.76 -1.81 10.64
N GLY A 119 16.62 -2.77 11.55
CA GLY A 119 15.38 -3.04 12.27
C GLY A 119 14.87 -1.84 13.06
N TYR A 120 15.74 -1.15 13.80
CA TYR A 120 15.36 0.07 14.52
C TYR A 120 15.09 1.24 13.56
N THR A 121 15.83 1.36 12.45
CA THR A 121 15.53 2.37 11.41
C THR A 121 14.14 2.15 10.81
N ILE A 122 13.78 0.90 10.52
CA ILE A 122 12.46 0.52 10.01
C ILE A 122 11.39 0.83 11.06
N LEU A 123 11.59 0.43 12.32
CA LEU A 123 10.66 0.69 13.41
C LEU A 123 10.34 2.19 13.52
N ALA A 124 11.36 3.05 13.58
CA ALA A 124 11.17 4.50 13.68
C ALA A 124 10.37 5.08 12.49
N ARG A 125 10.60 4.57 11.27
CA ARG A 125 9.83 4.99 10.07
C ARG A 125 8.39 4.50 10.12
N LEU A 126 8.14 3.27 10.60
CA LEU A 126 6.80 2.72 10.77
C LEU A 126 6.01 3.47 11.85
N GLU A 127 6.63 3.77 12.99
CA GLU A 127 6.05 4.60 14.05
C GLU A 127 5.69 6.00 13.53
N LYS A 128 6.57 6.60 12.71
CA LYS A 128 6.27 7.87 12.05
C LYS A 128 5.05 7.77 11.15
N ARG A 129 4.94 6.72 10.32
CA ARG A 129 3.76 6.51 9.45
C ARG A 129 2.47 6.40 10.26
N LEU A 130 2.47 5.66 11.37
CA LEU A 130 1.32 5.59 12.29
C LEU A 130 1.02 6.96 12.92
N SER A 131 2.06 7.68 13.33
CA SER A 131 1.94 9.02 13.91
C SER A 131 1.33 10.03 12.91
N ASP A 132 1.71 9.96 11.64
CA ASP A 132 1.17 10.84 10.59
C ASP A 132 -0.34 10.59 10.40
N ILE A 133 -0.79 9.33 10.46
CA ILE A 133 -2.22 8.97 10.40
C ILE A 133 -2.98 9.57 11.59
N ALA A 134 -2.47 9.34 12.81
CA ALA A 134 -3.10 9.86 14.02
C ALA A 134 -3.13 11.40 14.03
N CYS A 135 -2.03 12.06 13.65
CA CYS A 135 -1.95 13.52 13.58
C CYS A 135 -2.94 14.11 12.57
N LYS A 136 -3.07 13.49 11.39
CA LYS A 136 -4.05 13.91 10.38
C LYS A 136 -5.48 13.79 10.93
N ALA A 137 -5.83 12.66 11.55
CA ALA A 137 -7.15 12.48 12.15
C ALA A 137 -7.42 13.48 13.28
N ILE A 138 -6.44 13.73 14.15
CA ILE A 138 -6.52 14.76 15.21
C ILE A 138 -6.81 16.15 14.64
N ALA A 139 -6.18 16.51 13.52
CA ALA A 139 -6.44 17.77 12.85
C ALA A 139 -7.89 17.83 12.30
N GLU A 140 -8.39 16.72 11.74
CA GLU A 140 -9.76 16.61 11.22
C GLU A 140 -10.84 16.72 12.31
N VAL A 141 -10.57 16.25 13.53
CA VAL A 141 -11.50 16.38 14.68
C VAL A 141 -11.92 17.83 14.91
N ARG A 142 -11.02 18.80 14.70
CA ARG A 142 -11.31 20.23 14.92
C ARG A 142 -12.45 20.75 14.03
N GLY A 143 -12.51 20.27 12.79
CA GLY A 143 -13.47 20.71 11.78
C GLY A 143 -14.83 20.03 11.85
N LYS A 144 -15.03 19.08 12.78
CA LYS A 144 -16.26 18.29 12.89
C LYS A 144 -17.05 18.67 14.13
N SER A 145 -18.37 18.74 14.00
CA SER A 145 -19.27 19.02 15.13
C SER A 145 -20.46 18.06 15.21
N GLU A 146 -20.78 17.37 14.12
CA GLU A 146 -21.88 16.41 14.09
C GLU A 146 -21.47 15.08 14.74
N PRO A 147 -22.30 14.49 15.63
CA PRO A 147 -22.00 13.22 16.29
C PRO A 147 -21.68 12.10 15.31
N GLN A 148 -22.41 12.04 14.20
CA GLN A 148 -22.25 10.99 13.20
C GLN A 148 -20.92 11.09 12.44
N GLU A 149 -20.46 12.32 12.18
CA GLU A 149 -19.17 12.55 11.53
C GLU A 149 -18.00 12.21 12.44
N LEU A 150 -18.11 12.53 13.74
CA LEU A 150 -17.13 12.18 14.76
C LEU A 150 -17.06 10.66 14.96
N ALA A 151 -18.21 9.98 15.00
CA ALA A 151 -18.29 8.52 15.07
C ALA A 151 -17.63 7.85 13.84
N SER A 152 -17.92 8.34 12.64
CA SER A 152 -17.32 7.81 11.41
C SER A 152 -15.81 8.07 11.33
N LEU A 153 -15.36 9.29 11.69
CA LEU A 153 -13.92 9.60 11.77
C LEU A 153 -13.22 8.68 12.77
N SER A 154 -13.83 8.44 13.93
CA SER A 154 -13.29 7.55 14.95
C SER A 154 -13.12 6.13 14.41
N ALA A 155 -14.19 5.53 13.88
CA ALA A 155 -14.18 4.18 13.33
C ALA A 155 -13.14 4.02 12.21
N LYS A 156 -13.12 4.97 11.25
CA LYS A 156 -12.17 4.95 10.12
C LYS A 156 -10.73 5.09 10.59
N THR A 157 -10.45 5.95 11.57
CA THR A 157 -9.10 6.18 12.08
C THR A 157 -8.60 4.96 12.84
N MET A 158 -9.43 4.37 13.70
CA MET A 158 -9.07 3.18 14.47
C MET A 158 -8.79 1.99 13.56
N ALA A 159 -9.65 1.75 12.57
CA ALA A 159 -9.45 0.69 11.58
C ALA A 159 -8.18 0.93 10.74
N ARG A 160 -7.92 2.17 10.33
CA ARG A 160 -6.71 2.50 9.56
C ARG A 160 -5.42 2.33 10.37
N LEU A 161 -5.42 2.71 11.65
CA LEU A 161 -4.27 2.50 12.53
C LEU A 161 -4.00 1.01 12.74
N GLU A 162 -5.06 0.21 12.96
CA GLU A 162 -4.95 -1.24 13.11
C GLU A 162 -4.42 -1.91 11.83
N PHE A 163 -5.01 -1.59 10.68
CA PHE A 163 -4.53 -2.09 9.39
C PHE A 163 -3.04 -1.76 9.16
N GLN A 164 -2.63 -0.52 9.42
CA GLN A 164 -1.24 -0.11 9.23
C GLN A 164 -0.31 -0.74 10.28
N GLY A 165 -0.78 -0.96 11.50
CA GLY A 165 -0.08 -1.71 12.54
C GLY A 165 0.20 -3.16 12.12
N GLU A 166 -0.81 -3.86 11.59
CA GLU A 166 -0.67 -5.22 11.07
C GLU A 166 0.29 -5.31 9.87
N VAL A 167 0.20 -4.35 8.95
CA VAL A 167 1.12 -4.26 7.80
C VAL A 167 2.55 -4.02 8.30
N ALA A 168 2.74 -3.07 9.22
CA ALA A 168 4.03 -2.73 9.81
C ALA A 168 4.64 -3.90 10.60
N ALA A 169 3.85 -4.65 11.36
CA ALA A 169 4.31 -5.85 12.06
C ALA A 169 4.80 -6.93 11.08
N ARG A 170 4.14 -7.09 9.92
CA ARG A 170 4.59 -8.01 8.86
C ARG A 170 5.81 -7.49 8.10
N VAL A 171 6.00 -6.17 7.97
CA VAL A 171 7.28 -5.59 7.50
C VAL A 171 8.40 -6.02 8.43
N LEU A 172 8.26 -5.87 9.74
CA LEU A 172 9.29 -6.28 10.71
C LEU A 172 9.53 -7.80 10.66
N ALA A 173 8.48 -8.60 10.56
CA ALA A 173 8.58 -10.06 10.41
C ALA A 173 9.40 -10.47 9.17
N SER A 174 9.37 -9.67 8.10
CA SER A 174 10.10 -9.98 6.88
C SER A 174 11.63 -9.91 7.04
N LEU A 175 12.16 -9.27 8.09
CA LEU A 175 13.59 -9.25 8.43
C LEU A 175 14.15 -10.65 8.70
N GLN A 176 13.29 -11.62 9.05
CA GLN A 176 13.67 -13.03 9.18
C GLN A 176 14.36 -13.59 7.92
N ARG A 177 14.08 -13.01 6.74
CA ARG A 177 14.73 -13.41 5.48
C ARG A 177 16.22 -13.03 5.43
N LEU A 178 16.64 -12.00 6.15
CA LEU A 178 18.05 -11.60 6.26
C LEU A 178 18.72 -12.23 7.48
N TRP A 179 17.99 -12.39 8.58
CA TRP A 179 18.50 -12.99 9.81
C TRP A 179 17.56 -14.09 10.32
N PRO A 180 17.73 -15.34 9.83
CA PRO A 180 16.87 -16.47 10.18
C PRO A 180 16.83 -16.87 11.66
N ASP A 181 17.80 -16.44 12.47
CA ASP A 181 17.85 -16.70 13.92
C ASP A 181 17.48 -15.46 14.77
N GLY A 182 17.00 -14.39 14.12
CA GLY A 182 16.67 -13.11 14.78
C GLY A 182 15.27 -13.04 15.39
N GLN A 183 14.60 -14.16 15.69
CA GLN A 183 13.17 -14.15 16.08
C GLN A 183 12.91 -13.30 17.33
N GLU A 184 13.78 -13.41 18.35
CA GLU A 184 13.62 -12.67 19.61
C GLU A 184 13.73 -11.16 19.40
N PHE A 185 14.70 -10.74 18.57
CA PHE A 185 14.88 -9.34 18.22
C PHE A 185 13.69 -8.80 17.41
N ILE A 186 13.21 -9.57 16.43
CA ILE A 186 12.04 -9.18 15.63
C ILE A 186 10.78 -9.07 16.49
N ALA A 187 10.56 -10.02 17.41
CA ALA A 187 9.44 -9.99 18.35
C ALA A 187 9.50 -8.75 19.26
N LYS A 188 10.70 -8.36 19.70
CA LYS A 188 10.90 -7.11 20.44
C LYS A 188 10.48 -5.88 19.63
N LEU A 189 10.91 -5.77 18.36
CA LEU A 189 10.51 -4.65 17.50
C LEU A 189 8.99 -4.61 17.28
N GLN A 190 8.35 -5.77 17.12
CA GLN A 190 6.89 -5.86 16.97
C GLN A 190 6.16 -5.43 18.24
N ALA A 191 6.67 -5.78 19.43
CA ALA A 191 6.11 -5.32 20.69
C ALA A 191 6.23 -3.79 20.85
N GLU A 192 7.39 -3.22 20.54
CA GLU A 192 7.58 -1.75 20.57
C GLU A 192 6.64 -1.03 19.61
N LEU A 193 6.43 -1.57 18.41
CA LEU A 193 5.48 -1.06 17.43
C LEU A 193 4.04 -1.12 17.96
N ALA A 194 3.63 -2.23 18.56
CA ALA A 194 2.29 -2.39 19.13
C ALA A 194 2.04 -1.40 20.27
N ASP A 195 3.04 -1.17 21.13
CA ASP A 195 2.98 -0.15 22.17
C ASP A 195 2.83 1.26 21.56
N ALA A 196 3.56 1.56 20.48
CA ALA A 196 3.43 2.83 19.77
C ALA A 196 2.04 3.02 19.18
N GLU A 197 1.48 2.00 18.53
CA GLU A 197 0.14 2.01 17.98
C GLU A 197 -0.91 2.26 19.08
N ALA A 198 -0.82 1.54 20.21
CA ALA A 198 -1.71 1.70 21.35
C ALA A 198 -1.66 3.12 21.93
N ARG A 199 -0.45 3.69 22.07
CA ARG A 199 -0.26 5.09 22.51
C ARG A 199 -0.91 6.08 21.53
N LEU A 200 -0.78 5.87 20.23
CA LEU A 200 -1.35 6.75 19.20
C LEU A 200 -2.88 6.67 19.16
N LYS A 201 -3.45 5.46 19.25
CA LYS A 201 -4.89 5.23 19.41
C LYS A 201 -5.42 5.96 20.66
N GLY A 202 -4.71 5.85 21.78
CA GLY A 202 -5.05 6.54 23.03
C GLY A 202 -5.03 8.07 22.90
N ARG A 203 -4.00 8.64 22.25
CA ARG A 203 -3.91 10.10 22.00
C ARG A 203 -5.05 10.61 21.12
N PHE A 204 -5.37 9.88 20.05
CA PHE A 204 -6.48 10.24 19.17
C PHE A 204 -7.81 10.22 19.95
N LYS A 205 -8.05 9.18 20.74
CA LYS A 205 -9.23 9.06 21.59
C LYS A 205 -9.37 10.20 22.60
N ASP A 206 -8.29 10.56 23.32
CA ASP A 206 -8.31 11.71 24.27
C ASP A 206 -8.73 13.02 23.58
N ILE A 207 -8.21 13.30 22.38
CA ILE A 207 -8.61 14.50 21.64
C ILE A 207 -10.07 14.43 21.18
N LEU A 208 -10.51 13.26 20.72
CA LEU A 208 -11.90 13.04 20.33
C LEU A 208 -12.85 13.25 21.51
N ASP A 209 -12.55 12.65 22.67
CA ASP A 209 -13.36 12.74 23.88
C ASP A 209 -13.46 14.19 24.38
N ARG A 210 -12.35 14.96 24.33
CA ARG A 210 -12.37 16.40 24.63
C ARG A 210 -13.29 17.17 23.69
N LYS A 211 -13.27 16.85 22.40
CA LYS A 211 -14.13 17.50 21.40
C LYS A 211 -15.60 17.17 21.64
N VAL A 212 -15.92 15.90 21.87
CA VAL A 212 -17.27 15.40 22.20
C VAL A 212 -17.82 16.12 23.44
N ASN A 213 -17.04 16.14 24.53
CA ASN A 213 -17.38 16.85 25.76
C ASN A 213 -17.58 18.36 25.54
N SER A 214 -16.72 19.01 24.74
CA SER A 214 -16.84 20.45 24.45
C SER A 214 -18.12 20.83 23.70
N LEU A 215 -18.71 19.87 22.99
CA LEU A 215 -19.95 20.04 22.24
C LEU A 215 -21.19 19.61 23.05
N GLY A 216 -21.02 19.08 24.26
CA GLY A 216 -22.12 18.53 25.06
C GLY A 216 -22.77 17.30 24.44
N LEU A 217 -22.08 16.63 23.51
CA LEU A 217 -22.46 15.35 22.97
C LEU A 217 -22.05 14.32 24.02
N GLY A 218 -22.99 13.51 24.52
CA GLY A 218 -22.64 12.42 25.45
C GLY A 218 -21.85 11.33 24.74
N ASP A 219 -22.38 10.11 24.73
CA ASP A 219 -21.76 9.06 23.92
C ASP A 219 -21.98 9.31 22.42
N LEU A 220 -20.94 9.03 21.63
CA LEU A 220 -21.06 9.04 20.18
C LEU A 220 -21.97 7.89 19.73
N PRO A 221 -22.82 8.10 18.71
CA PRO A 221 -23.61 7.03 18.13
C PRO A 221 -22.71 5.99 17.46
N ALA A 222 -23.28 4.83 17.14
CA ALA A 222 -22.63 3.91 16.22
C ALA A 222 -22.35 4.61 14.88
N PRO A 223 -21.23 4.32 14.21
CA PRO A 223 -20.99 4.81 12.86
C PRO A 223 -22.12 4.29 11.94
N ALA A 224 -22.81 5.20 11.26
CA ALA A 224 -23.80 4.87 10.26
C ALA A 224 -23.05 4.22 9.10
N GLU A 225 -23.36 2.94 8.87
CA GLU A 225 -22.79 2.16 7.79
C GLU A 225 -23.91 1.80 6.82
N GLU A 226 -24.31 2.78 6.00
CA GLU A 226 -25.20 2.53 4.88
C GLU A 226 -24.40 1.94 3.73
N LEU A 227 -24.42 0.61 3.63
CA LEU A 227 -23.86 -0.09 2.48
C LEU A 227 -24.64 0.30 1.22
N SER A 228 -23.94 0.54 0.12
CA SER A 228 -24.54 0.58 -1.21
C SER A 228 -25.07 -0.80 -1.61
N ASP A 229 -25.86 -0.86 -2.69
CA ASP A 229 -26.35 -2.15 -3.21
C ASP A 229 -25.19 -3.05 -3.66
N SER A 230 -24.16 -2.47 -4.28
CA SER A 230 -22.94 -3.20 -4.65
C SER A 230 -22.19 -3.71 -3.43
N GLU A 231 -22.13 -2.95 -2.32
CA GLU A 231 -21.47 -3.40 -1.09
C GLU A 231 -22.26 -4.50 -0.38
N ARG A 232 -23.60 -4.42 -0.37
CA ARG A 232 -24.47 -5.50 0.12
C ARG A 232 -24.25 -6.78 -0.66
N GLU A 233 -24.12 -6.69 -1.97
CA GLU A 233 -23.80 -7.85 -2.81
C GLU A 233 -22.39 -8.36 -2.54
N ALA A 234 -21.39 -7.47 -2.54
CA ALA A 234 -19.99 -7.81 -2.30
C ALA A 234 -19.77 -8.48 -0.93
N ALA A 235 -20.58 -8.17 0.09
CA ALA A 235 -20.55 -8.81 1.39
C ALA A 235 -20.88 -10.31 1.34
N ASN A 236 -21.51 -10.79 0.26
CA ASN A 236 -21.95 -12.17 0.11
C ASN A 236 -21.09 -12.98 -0.87
N LEU A 237 -20.05 -12.39 -1.46
CA LEU A 237 -19.25 -13.00 -2.51
C LEU A 237 -17.79 -13.15 -2.07
N ILE A 238 -17.23 -14.36 -2.17
CA ILE A 238 -15.83 -14.68 -1.91
C ILE A 238 -15.14 -14.95 -3.26
N PRO A 239 -14.16 -14.13 -3.69
CA PRO A 239 -13.43 -14.38 -4.92
C PRO A 239 -12.32 -15.40 -4.73
N ILE A 240 -12.29 -16.40 -5.60
CA ILE A 240 -11.25 -17.42 -5.66
C ILE A 240 -10.49 -17.27 -6.96
N ARG A 241 -9.20 -16.99 -6.85
CA ARG A 241 -8.32 -16.81 -8.00
C ARG A 241 -8.01 -18.16 -8.65
N LEU A 242 -8.20 -18.27 -9.96
CA LEU A 242 -7.94 -19.49 -10.73
C LEU A 242 -6.55 -19.48 -11.40
N HIS A 243 -5.70 -18.53 -11.03
CA HIS A 243 -4.36 -18.35 -11.57
C HIS A 243 -3.41 -17.77 -10.50
N LYS A 244 -2.10 -17.96 -10.72
CA LYS A 244 -1.03 -17.28 -9.96
C LYS A 244 -0.59 -16.02 -10.68
N GLY A 245 -0.15 -15.02 -9.93
CA GLY A 245 0.22 -13.70 -10.44
C GLY A 245 -0.97 -12.94 -11.06
N PRO A 246 -0.72 -11.76 -11.64
CA PRO A 246 -1.72 -11.02 -12.40
C PRO A 246 -2.28 -11.84 -13.57
N PRO A 247 -3.53 -11.60 -14.02
CA PRO A 247 -4.17 -12.40 -15.06
C PRO A 247 -3.55 -12.15 -16.45
N ALA A 248 -2.48 -12.88 -16.78
CA ALA A 248 -1.71 -12.68 -18.02
C ALA A 248 -2.54 -12.81 -19.31
N SER A 249 -3.60 -13.63 -19.30
CA SER A 249 -4.48 -13.82 -20.45
C SER A 249 -5.61 -12.79 -20.56
N LEU A 250 -5.76 -11.88 -19.59
CA LEU A 250 -6.86 -10.90 -19.55
C LEU A 250 -6.93 -10.06 -20.82
N VAL A 251 -5.80 -9.51 -21.27
CA VAL A 251 -5.74 -8.67 -22.49
C VAL A 251 -6.17 -9.45 -23.72
N GLN A 252 -5.74 -10.71 -23.85
CA GLN A 252 -6.11 -11.57 -24.98
C GLN A 252 -7.60 -11.93 -24.93
N LYS A 253 -8.11 -12.28 -23.75
CA LYS A 253 -9.53 -12.59 -23.52
C LYS A 253 -10.42 -11.39 -23.85
N VAL A 254 -10.06 -10.18 -23.41
CA VAL A 254 -10.76 -8.94 -23.75
C VAL A 254 -10.79 -8.69 -25.26
N LYS A 255 -9.67 -8.92 -25.96
CA LYS A 255 -9.61 -8.74 -27.43
C LYS A 255 -10.50 -9.72 -28.19
N ALA A 256 -10.69 -10.92 -27.66
CA ALA A 256 -11.54 -11.96 -28.23
C ALA A 256 -13.04 -11.76 -27.97
N LEU A 257 -13.44 -10.78 -27.14
CA LEU A 257 -14.84 -10.50 -26.86
C LEU A 257 -15.59 -9.94 -28.07
N PRO A 258 -16.91 -10.20 -28.18
CA PRO A 258 -17.78 -9.44 -29.06
C PRO A 258 -17.66 -7.93 -28.81
N GLU A 259 -17.78 -7.14 -29.87
CA GLU A 259 -17.57 -5.68 -29.83
C GLU A 259 -18.37 -4.96 -28.73
N PRO A 260 -19.67 -5.25 -28.50
CA PRO A 260 -20.43 -4.57 -27.44
C PRO A 260 -19.88 -4.79 -26.03
N GLU A 261 -19.38 -5.99 -25.75
CA GLU A 261 -18.81 -6.33 -24.44
C GLU A 261 -17.42 -5.74 -24.27
N ARG A 262 -16.63 -5.74 -25.34
CA ARG A 262 -15.32 -5.11 -25.37
C ARG A 262 -15.43 -3.59 -25.13
N GLU A 263 -16.40 -2.94 -25.76
CA GLU A 263 -16.70 -1.51 -25.55
C GLU A 263 -17.17 -1.23 -24.12
N ARG A 264 -17.99 -2.10 -23.53
CA ARG A 264 -18.37 -1.98 -22.11
C ARG A 264 -17.15 -2.04 -21.20
N TRP A 265 -16.25 -2.98 -21.42
CA TRP A 265 -14.99 -3.10 -20.68
C TRP A 265 -14.11 -1.84 -20.82
N TYR A 266 -13.96 -1.32 -22.04
CA TYR A 266 -13.18 -0.10 -22.27
C TYR A 266 -13.82 1.13 -21.63
N ARG A 267 -15.15 1.25 -21.66
CA ARG A 267 -15.88 2.33 -21.02
C ARG A 267 -15.68 2.32 -19.50
N LEU A 268 -15.88 1.17 -18.86
CA LEU A 268 -15.64 0.97 -17.43
C LEU A 268 -14.22 1.44 -17.04
N ASN A 269 -13.22 0.97 -17.78
CA ASN A 269 -11.83 1.37 -17.55
C ASN A 269 -11.57 2.87 -17.83
N LYS A 270 -12.26 3.49 -18.78
CA LYS A 270 -12.08 4.91 -19.10
C LYS A 270 -12.68 5.82 -18.03
N GLU A 271 -13.84 5.46 -17.51
CA GLU A 271 -14.56 6.23 -16.48
C GLU A 271 -13.77 6.33 -15.17
N HIS A 272 -13.01 5.29 -14.81
CA HIS A 272 -12.20 5.26 -13.59
C HIS A 272 -10.76 5.80 -13.74
N LYS A 273 -10.40 6.34 -14.91
CA LYS A 273 -9.12 7.03 -15.18
C LYS A 273 -7.89 6.31 -14.59
N GLU A 274 -7.11 6.96 -13.74
CA GLU A 274 -5.88 6.41 -13.15
C GLU A 274 -6.16 5.29 -12.14
N ARG A 275 -7.34 5.28 -11.51
CA ARG A 275 -7.71 4.28 -10.49
C ARG A 275 -7.72 2.86 -11.05
N ARG A 276 -7.96 2.71 -12.36
CA ARG A 276 -7.99 1.41 -13.05
C ARG A 276 -6.67 0.65 -12.99
N TYR A 277 -5.55 1.35 -12.79
CA TYR A 277 -4.22 0.73 -12.77
C TYR A 277 -3.87 0.12 -11.42
N VAL A 278 -4.39 0.68 -10.32
CA VAL A 278 -4.03 0.27 -8.96
C VAL A 278 -5.14 -0.54 -8.28
N LEU A 279 -6.40 -0.10 -8.31
CA LEU A 279 -7.46 -0.72 -7.51
C LEU A 279 -7.72 -2.18 -7.88
N PRO A 280 -7.85 -2.56 -9.17
CA PRO A 280 -8.10 -3.95 -9.52
C PRO A 280 -6.93 -4.88 -9.16
N VAL A 281 -5.70 -4.38 -9.28
CA VAL A 281 -4.47 -5.10 -8.92
C VAL A 281 -4.42 -5.34 -7.42
N THR A 282 -4.59 -4.29 -6.61
CA THR A 282 -4.59 -4.39 -5.15
C THR A 282 -5.74 -5.28 -4.65
N ALA A 283 -6.93 -5.20 -5.26
CA ALA A 283 -8.05 -6.05 -4.90
C ALA A 283 -7.78 -7.53 -5.19
N LEU A 284 -7.13 -7.85 -6.33
CA LEU A 284 -6.68 -9.21 -6.62
C LEU A 284 -5.63 -9.71 -5.63
N TYR A 285 -4.74 -8.85 -5.14
CA TYR A 285 -3.77 -9.25 -4.13
C TYR A 285 -4.41 -9.61 -2.80
N TRP A 286 -5.44 -8.88 -2.38
CA TRP A 286 -6.19 -9.21 -1.16
C TRP A 286 -7.17 -10.39 -1.33
N SER A 287 -7.36 -10.89 -2.55
CA SER A 287 -8.22 -12.05 -2.84
C SER A 287 -7.54 -13.37 -2.48
N ASP A 288 -7.75 -13.83 -1.26
CA ASP A 288 -7.16 -15.06 -0.69
C ASP A 288 -8.07 -16.28 -0.73
N GLY A 289 -9.25 -16.16 -1.36
CA GLY A 289 -10.28 -17.20 -1.40
C GLY A 289 -11.03 -17.40 -0.08
N LYS A 290 -10.86 -16.50 0.89
CA LYS A 290 -11.54 -16.54 2.20
C LYS A 290 -12.32 -15.26 2.49
N ARG A 291 -11.73 -14.10 2.17
CA ARG A 291 -12.38 -12.80 2.38
C ARG A 291 -13.49 -12.58 1.38
N THR A 292 -14.55 -11.94 1.84
CA THR A 292 -15.60 -11.40 0.98
C THR A 292 -15.06 -10.23 0.15
N LEU A 293 -15.73 -9.91 -0.96
CA LEU A 293 -15.39 -8.74 -1.77
C LEU A 293 -15.49 -7.44 -0.97
N LEU A 294 -16.46 -7.33 -0.05
CA LEU A 294 -16.58 -6.14 0.81
C LEU A 294 -15.37 -5.96 1.73
N GLU A 295 -14.88 -7.04 2.35
CA GLU A 295 -13.66 -7.00 3.16
C GLU A 295 -12.44 -6.62 2.32
N ILE A 296 -12.33 -7.15 1.10
CA ILE A 296 -11.28 -6.79 0.14
C ILE A 296 -11.35 -5.31 -0.23
N PHE A 297 -12.54 -4.77 -0.51
CA PHE A 297 -12.70 -3.36 -0.87
C PHE A 297 -12.28 -2.44 0.27
N ARG A 298 -12.62 -2.79 1.52
CA ARG A 298 -12.18 -2.07 2.71
C ARG A 298 -10.65 -2.09 2.86
N LEU A 299 -10.01 -3.23 2.61
CA LEU A 299 -8.53 -3.34 2.64
C LEU A 299 -7.88 -2.47 1.55
N VAL A 300 -8.44 -2.48 0.33
CA VAL A 300 -7.98 -1.62 -0.77
C VAL A 300 -8.12 -0.14 -0.41
N GLU A 301 -9.24 0.27 0.21
CA GLU A 301 -9.43 1.65 0.65
C GLU A 301 -8.45 2.04 1.76
N MET A 302 -8.20 1.15 2.74
CA MET A 302 -7.22 1.42 3.80
C MET A 302 -5.77 1.52 3.28
N GLU A 303 -5.43 0.73 2.25
CA GLU A 303 -4.12 0.77 1.59
C GLU A 303 -3.94 2.00 0.71
N THR A 304 -4.91 2.28 -0.17
CA THR A 304 -4.77 3.28 -1.24
C THR A 304 -5.37 4.64 -0.90
N GLY A 305 -6.29 4.69 0.07
CA GLY A 305 -7.13 5.86 0.34
C GLY A 305 -8.20 6.13 -0.72
N LEU A 306 -8.43 5.19 -1.64
CA LEU A 306 -9.38 5.31 -2.75
C LEU A 306 -10.48 4.26 -2.60
N SER A 307 -11.73 4.69 -2.73
CA SER A 307 -12.91 3.81 -2.80
C SER A 307 -13.50 3.77 -4.21
N ALA A 308 -13.90 2.57 -4.64
CA ALA A 308 -14.59 2.32 -5.91
C ALA A 308 -15.31 0.97 -5.88
N SER A 309 -16.20 0.75 -4.90
CA SER A 309 -16.90 -0.52 -4.69
C SER A 309 -17.64 -1.03 -5.94
N ASP A 310 -18.39 -0.15 -6.63
CA ASP A 310 -19.11 -0.49 -7.86
C ASP A 310 -18.17 -0.99 -8.98
N PHE A 311 -17.07 -0.26 -9.19
CA PHE A 311 -16.06 -0.59 -10.19
C PHE A 311 -15.43 -1.95 -9.92
N LEU A 312 -15.03 -2.19 -8.67
CA LEU A 312 -14.38 -3.43 -8.29
C LEU A 312 -15.35 -4.62 -8.38
N LEU A 313 -16.60 -4.45 -7.98
CA LEU A 313 -17.61 -5.50 -8.15
C LEU A 313 -17.82 -5.87 -9.63
N GLU A 314 -17.96 -4.87 -10.50
CA GLU A 314 -18.09 -5.12 -11.95
C GLU A 314 -16.81 -5.76 -12.53
N TYR A 315 -15.63 -5.35 -12.07
CA TYR A 315 -14.36 -5.96 -12.44
C TYR A 315 -14.30 -7.44 -12.05
N PHE A 316 -14.68 -7.82 -10.84
CA PHE A 316 -14.66 -9.22 -10.40
C PHE A 316 -15.67 -10.09 -11.15
N ARG A 317 -16.87 -9.58 -11.43
CA ARG A 317 -17.84 -10.26 -12.31
C ARG A 317 -17.29 -10.48 -13.71
N PHE A 318 -16.55 -9.49 -14.23
CA PHE A 318 -15.88 -9.64 -15.52
C PHE A 318 -14.81 -10.75 -15.47
N LEU A 319 -13.99 -10.78 -14.43
CA LEU A 319 -13.01 -11.86 -14.25
C LEU A 319 -13.65 -13.23 -14.13
N GLU A 320 -14.80 -13.32 -13.45
CA GLU A 320 -15.59 -14.56 -13.37
C GLU A 320 -16.07 -15.03 -14.73
N LYS A 321 -16.71 -14.14 -15.50
CA LYS A 321 -17.12 -14.45 -16.87
C LYS A 321 -15.96 -14.93 -17.74
N MET A 322 -14.77 -14.39 -17.50
CA MET A 322 -13.55 -14.73 -18.23
C MET A 322 -12.88 -16.03 -17.73
N GLY A 323 -13.40 -16.67 -16.68
CA GLY A 323 -12.84 -17.87 -16.07
C GLY A 323 -11.48 -17.63 -15.41
N LEU A 324 -11.26 -16.41 -14.89
CA LEU A 324 -10.04 -16.03 -14.17
C LEU A 324 -10.25 -16.03 -12.66
N VAL A 325 -11.48 -15.80 -12.22
CA VAL A 325 -11.91 -15.87 -10.83
C VAL A 325 -13.18 -16.72 -10.75
N GLU A 326 -13.45 -17.34 -9.61
CA GLU A 326 -14.75 -17.93 -9.26
C GLU A 326 -15.33 -17.10 -8.10
N LEU A 327 -16.60 -16.67 -8.18
CA LEU A 327 -17.27 -15.98 -7.06
C LEU A 327 -18.18 -16.97 -6.32
N ARG A 328 -17.79 -17.33 -5.09
CA ARG A 328 -18.60 -18.20 -4.23
C ARG A 328 -19.50 -17.39 -3.32
N TYR A 329 -20.75 -17.81 -3.20
CA TYR A 329 -21.64 -17.24 -2.20
C TYR A 329 -21.31 -17.77 -0.80
N VAL A 330 -21.29 -16.88 0.20
CA VAL A 330 -20.98 -17.23 1.60
C VAL A 330 -21.85 -18.40 2.12
N HIS A 331 -23.08 -18.53 1.63
CA HIS A 331 -24.03 -19.59 2.01
C HIS A 331 -23.72 -20.97 1.41
N GLN A 332 -22.76 -21.09 0.48
CA GLN A 332 -22.31 -22.35 -0.10
C GLN A 332 -20.96 -22.85 0.47
N ALA A 333 -20.35 -22.11 1.41
CA ALA A 333 -19.08 -22.48 2.03
C ALA A 333 -19.23 -23.45 3.24
N ILE A 334 -20.45 -23.89 3.54
CA ILE A 334 -20.78 -24.90 4.56
C ILE A 334 -21.54 -26.04 3.87
N SER A 335 -20.82 -26.87 3.11
CA SER A 335 -21.27 -28.20 2.70
C SER A 335 -20.08 -29.10 2.42
#